data_AF-A0A832S7M8-F1
#
_entry.id   AF-A0A832S7M8-F1
#
_cell.length_a   1.000
_cell.length_b   1.000
_cell.length_c   1.000
_cell.angle_alpha   90.00
_cell.angle_beta   90.00
_cell.angle_gamma   90.00
#
_symmetry.space_group_name_H-M   'P 1'
#
loop_
_entity.id
_entity.type
_entity.pdbx_description
1 polymer ?
#
loop_
_entity_poly.entity_id
_entity_poly.type
_entity_poly.pdbx_seq_one_letter_code
_entity_poly.pdbx_strand_id
1 'polypeptide(L)'
;MLLEASDRNQLKGNILHFNTEYGLMLSNSSKNLIYDNYFQNSENVGYEGTNLENSWNMTMKRGINIVGGPYIGGNYWTGPESTALCIIEDLDDNGLCDTSYDLGEGNIDYMPLIRRPQVFQGRENPITVTLFGFGLFVILLAVFIVKRVIGWGKDDSGKNER
;
A
#
# COMPACT_ATOMS: atom_id res chain seq x y z
N MET A 1 -22.50 6.08 -8.49
CA MET A 1 -23.37 5.43 -7.47
C MET A 1 -24.40 6.45 -6.99
N LEU A 2 -25.62 6.04 -6.65
CA LEU A 2 -26.68 6.92 -6.15
C LEU A 2 -27.21 6.40 -4.80
N LEU A 3 -27.27 7.27 -3.81
CA LEU A 3 -28.08 7.11 -2.60
C LEU A 3 -29.24 8.09 -2.70
N GLU A 4 -30.46 7.56 -2.78
CA GLU A 4 -31.68 8.36 -2.93
C GLU A 4 -32.63 8.04 -1.78
N ALA A 5 -33.09 9.09 -1.08
CA ALA A 5 -34.01 8.99 0.05
C ALA A 5 -33.60 7.90 1.07
N SER A 6 -32.29 7.79 1.33
CA SER A 6 -31.70 6.65 2.02
C SER A 6 -30.78 7.10 3.14
N ASP A 7 -31.12 6.69 4.36
CA ASP A 7 -30.41 7.07 5.57
C ASP A 7 -29.70 5.89 6.23
N ARG A 8 -28.63 6.17 6.98
CA ARG A 8 -27.92 5.19 7.83
C ARG A 8 -27.32 4.00 7.08
N ASN A 9 -26.84 4.23 5.87
CA ASN A 9 -26.11 3.22 5.09
C ASN A 9 -24.61 3.24 5.43
N GLN A 10 -23.95 2.11 5.17
CA GLN A 10 -22.50 1.99 5.28
C GLN A 10 -21.92 1.70 3.90
N LEU A 11 -21.13 2.63 3.37
CA LEU A 11 -20.45 2.50 2.08
C LEU A 11 -18.96 2.35 2.33
N LYS A 12 -18.42 1.16 2.04
CA LYS A 12 -17.00 0.88 2.20
C LYS A 12 -16.49 -0.09 1.15
N GLY A 13 -15.20 0.02 0.81
CA GLY A 13 -14.53 -0.89 -0.11
C GLY A 13 -14.97 -0.76 -1.57
N ASN A 14 -15.55 0.38 -1.96
CA ASN A 14 -16.01 0.60 -3.33
C ASN A 14 -14.94 1.31 -4.17
N ILE A 15 -14.85 0.95 -5.45
CA ILE A 15 -14.05 1.66 -6.45
C ILE A 15 -15.01 2.45 -7.34
N LEU A 16 -14.99 3.77 -7.19
CA LEU A 16 -15.85 4.71 -7.89
C LEU A 16 -14.96 5.53 -8.82
N HIS A 17 -14.74 5.02 -10.03
CA HIS A 17 -13.83 5.63 -11.00
C HIS A 17 -14.44 5.76 -12.39
N PHE A 18 -14.03 6.80 -13.13
CA PHE A 18 -14.46 7.08 -14.50
C PHE A 18 -15.98 7.16 -14.70
N ASN A 19 -16.70 7.68 -13.71
CA ASN A 19 -18.12 7.99 -13.86
C ASN A 19 -18.30 9.30 -14.64
N THR A 20 -19.34 9.38 -15.46
CA THR A 20 -19.59 10.50 -16.38
C THR A 20 -20.08 11.77 -15.69
N GLU A 21 -20.74 11.63 -14.54
CA GLU A 21 -21.18 12.76 -13.71
C GLU A 21 -20.44 12.72 -12.37
N TYR A 22 -20.97 11.95 -11.41
CA TYR A 22 -20.43 11.84 -10.06
C TYR A 22 -19.99 10.42 -9.73
N GLY A 23 -18.95 10.30 -8.90
CA GLY A 23 -18.61 9.03 -8.24
C GLY A 23 -19.76 8.55 -7.34
N LEU A 24 -20.21 9.43 -6.44
CA LEU A 24 -21.35 9.23 -5.55
C LEU A 24 -22.30 10.43 -5.60
N MET A 25 -23.57 10.20 -5.88
CA MET A 25 -24.64 11.19 -5.75
C MET A 25 -25.41 10.91 -4.45
N LEU A 26 -25.52 11.92 -3.58
CA LEU A 26 -26.40 11.91 -2.41
C LEU A 26 -27.64 12.74 -2.72
N SER A 27 -28.81 12.11 -2.76
CA SER A 27 -30.10 12.78 -2.92
C SER A 27 -30.99 12.50 -1.71
N ASN A 28 -31.29 13.53 -0.93
CA ASN A 28 -32.09 13.42 0.31
C ASN A 28 -31.65 12.26 1.24
N SER A 29 -30.34 12.10 1.43
CA SER A 29 -29.72 10.95 2.08
C SER A 29 -28.78 11.38 3.21
N SER A 30 -29.08 10.96 4.43
CA SER A 30 -28.48 11.48 5.65
C SER A 30 -27.91 10.38 6.54
N LYS A 31 -27.01 10.74 7.46
CA LYS A 31 -26.47 9.83 8.48
C LYS A 31 -25.76 8.59 7.91
N ASN A 32 -25.25 8.66 6.68
CA ASN A 32 -24.49 7.58 6.07
C ASN A 32 -23.05 7.59 6.57
N LEU A 33 -22.42 6.42 6.63
CA LEU A 33 -21.02 6.22 6.98
C LEU A 33 -20.25 5.74 5.74
N ILE A 34 -19.40 6.60 5.20
CA ILE A 34 -18.73 6.43 3.91
C ILE A 34 -17.21 6.48 4.13
N TYR A 35 -16.53 5.33 4.08
CA TYR A 35 -15.09 5.26 4.35
C TYR A 35 -14.45 4.09 3.59
N ASP A 36 -13.13 4.11 3.42
CA ASP A 36 -12.36 3.06 2.72
C ASP A 36 -12.82 2.83 1.27
N ASN A 37 -13.25 3.89 0.58
CA ASN A 37 -13.59 3.87 -0.84
C ASN A 37 -12.51 4.57 -1.67
N TYR A 38 -12.45 4.24 -2.96
CA TYR A 38 -11.54 4.81 -3.94
C TYR A 38 -12.34 5.69 -4.91
N PHE A 39 -12.13 7.00 -4.85
CA PHE A 39 -12.81 7.99 -5.69
C PHE A 39 -11.85 8.58 -6.72
N GLN A 40 -12.14 8.35 -8.01
CA GLN A 40 -11.38 8.88 -9.14
C GLN A 40 -12.32 9.29 -10.27
N ASN A 41 -12.87 10.49 -10.18
CA ASN A 41 -13.80 11.04 -11.16
C ASN A 41 -13.47 12.51 -11.41
N SER A 42 -14.03 13.06 -12.48
CA SER A 42 -14.01 14.51 -12.72
C SER A 42 -14.69 15.25 -11.56
N GLU A 43 -15.83 14.73 -11.11
CA GLU A 43 -16.52 15.15 -9.90
C GLU A 43 -16.76 13.92 -9.01
N ASN A 44 -16.22 13.91 -7.79
CA ASN A 44 -16.29 12.71 -6.95
C ASN A 44 -17.63 12.57 -6.21
N VAL A 45 -18.22 13.69 -5.78
CA VAL A 45 -19.47 13.70 -5.02
C VAL A 45 -20.41 14.77 -5.55
N GLY A 46 -21.67 14.38 -5.75
CA GLY A 46 -22.78 15.28 -6.07
C GLY A 46 -23.80 15.29 -4.93
N TYR A 47 -24.46 16.44 -4.74
CA TYR A 47 -25.48 16.61 -3.70
C TYR A 47 -26.77 17.16 -4.31
N GLU A 48 -27.89 16.57 -3.92
CA GLU A 48 -29.23 17.05 -4.22
C GLU A 48 -30.13 16.97 -2.98
N GLY A 49 -30.90 18.01 -2.72
CA GLY A 49 -31.80 18.04 -1.56
C GLY A 49 -31.06 18.05 -0.22
N THR A 50 -31.63 17.42 0.80
CA THR A 50 -31.12 17.49 2.19
C THR A 50 -30.26 16.27 2.55
N ASN A 51 -28.95 16.47 2.70
CA ASN A 51 -27.97 15.39 2.95
C ASN A 51 -27.15 15.63 4.22
N LEU A 52 -27.82 15.57 5.39
CA LEU A 52 -27.22 16.00 6.65
C LEU A 52 -26.53 14.86 7.39
N GLU A 53 -25.54 15.21 8.22
CA GLU A 53 -24.88 14.30 9.17
C GLU A 53 -24.21 13.06 8.54
N ASN A 54 -23.82 13.14 7.27
CA ASN A 54 -23.01 12.09 6.65
C ASN A 54 -21.57 12.15 7.17
N SER A 55 -21.01 10.98 7.49
CA SER A 55 -19.63 10.84 7.97
C SER A 55 -18.76 10.23 6.88
N TRP A 56 -17.67 10.90 6.52
CA TRP A 56 -16.76 10.49 5.43
C TRP A 56 -15.49 9.80 5.91
N ASN A 57 -15.44 9.48 7.19
CA ASN A 57 -14.36 8.73 7.82
C ASN A 57 -14.91 7.98 9.04
N MET A 58 -14.16 6.98 9.49
CA MET A 58 -14.37 6.30 10.76
C MET A 58 -13.21 6.57 11.70
N THR A 59 -13.38 6.24 12.99
CA THR A 59 -12.24 6.22 13.93
C THR A 59 -11.12 5.35 13.37
N MET A 60 -9.90 5.88 13.34
CA MET A 60 -8.74 5.17 12.80
C MET A 60 -8.63 3.75 13.39
N LYS A 61 -8.43 2.77 12.51
CA LYS A 61 -8.29 1.36 12.89
C LYS A 61 -7.21 0.71 12.04
N ARG A 62 -6.33 -0.07 12.67
CA ARG A 62 -5.33 -0.89 11.96
C ARG A 62 -6.02 -1.91 11.04
N GLY A 63 -5.59 -1.97 9.79
CA GLY A 63 -6.15 -2.85 8.76
C GLY A 63 -5.71 -2.40 7.37
N ILE A 64 -5.59 -3.36 6.44
CA ILE A 64 -5.24 -3.03 5.05
C ILE A 64 -6.42 -2.31 4.40
N ASN A 65 -6.20 -1.05 4.01
CA ASN A 65 -7.20 -0.22 3.35
C ASN A 65 -7.21 -0.45 1.82
N ILE A 66 -8.17 0.17 1.12
CA ILE A 66 -8.39 -0.01 -0.33
C ILE A 66 -7.20 0.40 -1.20
N VAL A 67 -6.30 1.24 -0.70
CA VAL A 67 -5.05 1.64 -1.40
C VAL A 67 -3.82 0.87 -0.92
N GLY A 68 -3.99 -0.13 -0.06
CA GLY A 68 -2.93 -1.00 0.45
C GLY A 68 -2.17 -0.44 1.66
N GLY A 69 -2.62 0.67 2.25
CA GLY A 69 -2.07 1.26 3.46
C GLY A 69 -2.43 0.48 4.74
N PRO A 70 -1.73 0.70 5.86
CA PRO A 70 -1.83 -0.13 7.08
C PRO A 70 -2.99 0.26 8.03
N TYR A 71 -3.65 1.39 7.81
CA TYR A 71 -4.77 1.87 8.61
C TYR A 71 -5.96 2.26 7.74
N ILE A 72 -7.15 2.05 8.29
CA ILE A 72 -8.43 2.48 7.73
C ILE A 72 -8.85 3.73 8.52
N GLY A 73 -9.18 4.81 7.80
CA GLY A 73 -9.62 6.09 8.37
C GLY A 73 -10.75 6.68 7.53
N GLY A 74 -10.38 7.37 6.45
CA GLY A 74 -11.29 7.98 5.47
C GLY A 74 -11.31 7.27 4.13
N ASN A 75 -11.41 8.04 3.05
CA ASN A 75 -11.44 7.56 1.67
C ASN A 75 -10.21 8.02 0.89
N TYR A 76 -9.94 7.37 -0.24
CA TYR A 76 -8.92 7.81 -1.18
C TYR A 76 -9.53 8.69 -2.26
N TRP A 77 -8.92 9.86 -2.50
CA TRP A 77 -9.42 10.88 -3.41
C TRP A 77 -8.41 11.24 -4.48
N THR A 78 -8.82 11.15 -5.74
CA THR A 78 -8.04 11.66 -6.88
C THR A 78 -8.95 12.40 -7.85
N GLY A 79 -8.34 13.27 -8.66
CA GLY A 79 -8.96 13.77 -9.89
C GLY A 79 -8.94 12.71 -11.02
N PRO A 80 -9.51 13.02 -12.20
CA PRO A 80 -9.60 12.08 -13.32
C PRO A 80 -8.23 11.64 -13.83
N GLU A 81 -7.24 12.54 -13.78
CA GLU A 81 -5.83 12.29 -14.13
C GLU A 81 -5.04 11.52 -13.05
N SER A 82 -5.72 10.86 -12.11
CA SER A 82 -5.11 10.09 -11.01
C SER A 82 -4.18 10.91 -10.09
N THR A 83 -4.26 12.24 -10.13
CA THR A 83 -3.52 13.08 -9.19
C THR A 83 -4.20 13.00 -7.84
N ALA A 84 -3.52 12.38 -6.88
CA ALA A 84 -4.04 12.25 -5.52
C ALA A 84 -4.14 13.62 -4.86
N LEU A 85 -5.25 13.85 -4.17
CA LEU A 85 -5.54 15.14 -3.55
C LEU A 85 -4.78 15.35 -2.24
N CYS A 86 -4.35 14.26 -1.59
CA CYS A 86 -3.39 14.31 -0.50
C CYS A 86 -2.20 13.38 -0.74
N ILE A 87 -0.99 13.95 -0.72
CA ILE A 87 0.28 13.24 -0.94
C ILE A 87 1.34 13.63 0.11
N ILE A 88 1.25 14.82 0.72
CA ILE A 88 2.40 15.48 1.36
C ILE A 88 2.32 15.51 2.89
N GLU A 89 1.13 15.38 3.48
CA GLU A 89 0.91 15.63 4.90
C GLU A 89 0.57 14.35 5.66
N ASP A 90 1.61 13.57 5.94
CA ASP A 90 1.58 12.37 6.79
C ASP A 90 2.72 12.46 7.79
N LEU A 91 2.56 13.32 8.80
CA LEU A 91 3.62 13.72 9.73
C LEU A 91 3.99 12.58 10.69
N ASP A 92 3.08 11.64 10.92
CA ASP A 92 3.26 10.50 11.81
C ASP A 92 3.50 9.16 11.07
N ASP A 93 3.61 9.21 9.73
CA ASP A 93 3.93 8.09 8.84
C ASP A 93 2.90 6.93 8.92
N ASN A 94 1.64 7.24 9.24
CA ASN A 94 0.58 6.25 9.41
C ASN A 94 -0.15 5.91 8.09
N GLY A 95 0.11 6.63 7.00
CA GLY A 95 -0.53 6.39 5.69
C GLY A 95 -1.92 7.03 5.54
N LEU A 96 -2.28 7.95 6.42
CA LEU A 96 -3.46 8.81 6.36
C LEU A 96 -2.99 10.26 6.23
N CYS A 97 -3.81 11.09 5.61
CA CYS A 97 -3.57 12.51 5.50
C CYS A 97 -3.93 13.20 6.82
N ASP A 98 -3.02 14.04 7.33
CA ASP A 98 -3.26 14.90 8.49
C ASP A 98 -4.15 16.10 8.17
N THR A 99 -4.25 16.46 6.89
CA THR A 99 -5.19 17.48 6.41
C THR A 99 -6.52 16.87 5.98
N SER A 100 -7.60 17.47 6.47
CA SER A 100 -8.96 17.12 6.07
C SER A 100 -9.24 17.51 4.63
N TYR A 101 -10.03 16.70 3.94
CA TYR A 101 -10.58 17.02 2.63
C TYR A 101 -12.03 17.51 2.77
N ASP A 102 -12.25 18.79 2.49
CA ASP A 102 -13.58 19.41 2.47
C ASP A 102 -14.27 19.11 1.13
N LEU A 103 -15.39 18.39 1.19
CA LEU A 103 -16.21 18.02 0.04
C LEU A 103 -17.36 19.01 -0.21
N GLY A 104 -17.50 20.07 0.60
CA GLY A 104 -18.60 21.02 0.57
C GLY A 104 -19.85 20.57 1.32
N GLU A 105 -20.82 21.46 1.51
CA GLU A 105 -22.10 21.18 2.17
C GLU A 105 -21.98 20.59 3.60
N GLY A 106 -20.88 20.92 4.30
CA GLY A 106 -20.59 20.37 5.63
C GLY A 106 -20.10 18.92 5.63
N ASN A 107 -19.77 18.36 4.46
CA ASN A 107 -19.20 17.04 4.29
C ASN A 107 -17.68 17.14 4.29
N ILE A 108 -17.04 16.55 5.29
CA ILE A 108 -15.59 16.61 5.46
C ILE A 108 -15.07 15.19 5.73
N ASP A 109 -14.05 14.77 4.98
CA ASP A 109 -13.25 13.59 5.28
C ASP A 109 -12.02 14.04 6.10
N TYR A 110 -12.00 13.69 7.38
CA TYR A 110 -10.94 14.11 8.30
C TYR A 110 -9.67 13.24 8.24
N MET A 111 -9.71 12.07 7.61
CA MET A 111 -8.55 11.17 7.52
C MET A 111 -8.42 10.54 6.13
N PRO A 112 -8.27 11.33 5.04
CA PRO A 112 -8.08 10.80 3.70
C PRO A 112 -6.96 9.75 3.64
N LEU A 113 -7.13 8.72 2.81
CA LEU A 113 -6.11 7.69 2.64
C LEU A 113 -4.98 8.21 1.75
N ILE A 114 -3.74 7.82 2.05
CA ILE A 114 -2.59 8.09 1.19
C ILE A 114 -2.19 6.82 0.47
N ARG A 115 -2.18 6.86 -0.86
CA ARG A 115 -1.58 5.81 -1.69
C ARG A 115 -0.12 6.16 -1.94
N ARG A 116 0.78 5.51 -1.20
CA ARG A 116 2.21 5.62 -1.49
C ARG A 116 2.53 4.85 -2.77
N PRO A 117 3.31 5.44 -3.70
CA PRO A 117 3.90 4.66 -4.77
C PRO A 117 4.61 3.47 -4.12
N GLN A 118 4.42 2.28 -4.68
CA GLN A 118 5.27 1.16 -4.31
C GLN A 118 6.68 1.61 -4.69
N VAL A 119 7.48 2.01 -3.69
CA VAL A 119 8.92 2.08 -3.89
C VAL A 119 9.26 0.68 -4.33
N PHE A 120 9.77 0.54 -5.56
CA PHE A 120 10.34 -0.72 -6.01
C PHE A 120 11.56 -0.91 -5.12
N GLN A 121 11.35 -1.43 -3.90
CA GLN A 121 12.39 -2.08 -3.15
C GLN A 121 12.70 -3.31 -3.96
N GLY A 122 13.52 -3.11 -5.00
CA GLY A 122 14.31 -4.19 -5.57
C GLY A 122 14.84 -4.91 -4.36
N ARG A 123 14.50 -6.20 -4.25
CA ARG A 123 15.04 -7.09 -3.24
C ARG A 123 16.56 -6.93 -3.31
N GLU A 124 17.11 -6.05 -2.49
CA GLU A 124 18.55 -5.90 -2.36
C GLU A 124 18.96 -7.15 -1.60
N ASN A 125 19.14 -8.24 -2.35
CA ASN A 125 20.18 -9.17 -1.99
C ASN A 125 21.44 -8.30 -2.13
N PRO A 126 22.06 -7.86 -1.02
CA PRO A 126 23.21 -7.01 -1.14
C PRO A 126 24.23 -7.80 -1.97
N ILE A 127 24.77 -7.18 -3.00
CA ILE A 127 25.71 -7.80 -3.95
C ILE A 127 26.85 -8.52 -3.21
N THR A 128 27.12 -8.11 -1.96
CA THR A 128 28.00 -8.78 -1.01
C THR A 128 27.64 -10.24 -0.73
N VAL A 129 26.37 -10.61 -0.53
CA VAL A 129 25.96 -12.01 -0.24
C VAL A 129 26.25 -12.93 -1.43
N THR A 130 26.01 -12.47 -2.66
CA THR A 130 26.35 -13.20 -3.89
C THR A 130 27.86 -13.25 -4.12
N LEU A 131 28.61 -12.16 -3.88
CA LEU A 131 30.07 -12.16 -3.98
C LEU A 131 30.74 -13.06 -2.93
N PHE A 132 30.27 -13.05 -1.68
CA PHE A 132 30.78 -13.94 -0.63
C PHE A 132 30.49 -15.40 -0.96
N GLY A 133 29.28 -15.71 -1.45
CA GLY A 133 28.91 -17.05 -1.90
C GLY A 133 29.77 -17.54 -3.07
N PHE A 134 29.98 -16.69 -4.09
CA PHE A 134 30.79 -17.04 -5.26
C PHE A 134 32.29 -17.15 -4.91
N GLY A 135 32.80 -16.25 -4.08
CA GLY A 135 34.18 -16.30 -3.58
C GLY A 135 34.46 -17.58 -2.78
N LEU A 136 33.56 -17.94 -1.87
CA LEU A 136 33.67 -19.20 -1.11
C LEU A 136 33.61 -20.42 -2.03
N PHE A 137 32.73 -20.40 -3.03
CA PHE A 137 32.60 -21.48 -4.02
C PHE A 137 33.88 -21.67 -4.84
N VAL A 138 34.49 -20.59 -5.35
CA VAL A 138 35.74 -20.66 -6.12
C VAL A 138 36.89 -21.19 -5.24
N ILE A 139 36.97 -20.78 -3.97
CA ILE A 139 37.97 -21.28 -3.03
C ILE A 139 37.78 -22.78 -2.77
N LEU A 140 36.56 -23.23 -2.49
CA LEU A 140 36.25 -24.64 -2.27
C LEU A 140 36.53 -25.50 -3.51
N LEU A 141 36.20 -25.00 -4.70
CA LEU A 141 36.49 -25.66 -5.97
C LEU A 141 38.00 -25.77 -6.20
N ALA A 142 38.76 -24.71 -5.95
CA ALA A 142 40.22 -24.71 -6.06
C ALA A 142 40.86 -25.72 -5.08
N VAL A 143 40.43 -25.74 -3.82
CA VAL A 143 40.89 -26.71 -2.82
C VAL A 143 40.54 -28.14 -3.23
N PHE A 144 39.35 -28.38 -3.78
CA PHE A 144 38.94 -29.69 -4.28
C PHE A 144 39.80 -30.14 -5.46
N ILE A 145 40.05 -29.26 -6.44
CA ILE A 145 40.92 -29.55 -7.59
C ILE A 145 42.34 -29.85 -7.11
N VAL A 146 42.91 -29.04 -6.21
CA VAL A 146 44.25 -29.26 -5.65
C VAL A 146 44.31 -30.60 -4.91
N LYS A 147 43.33 -30.93 -4.07
CA LYS A 147 43.25 -32.24 -3.38
C LYS A 147 43.18 -33.40 -4.37
N ARG A 148 42.43 -33.24 -5.46
CA ARG A 148 42.22 -34.30 -6.47
C ARG A 148 43.40 -34.47 -7.42
N VAL A 149 44.11 -33.40 -7.76
CA VAL A 149 45.25 -33.40 -8.69
C VAL A 149 46.55 -33.73 -7.99
N ILE A 150 46.77 -33.21 -6.78
CA ILE A 150 48.06 -33.34 -6.07
C ILE A 150 48.10 -34.58 -5.16
N GLY A 151 46.96 -35.23 -4.88
CA GLY A 151 46.95 -36.47 -4.10
C GLY A 151 47.55 -36.31 -2.70
N TRP A 152 47.28 -35.17 -2.06
CA TRP A 152 47.84 -34.87 -0.74
C TRP A 152 47.17 -35.75 0.32
N GLY A 153 47.89 -36.78 0.78
CA GLY A 153 47.42 -37.74 1.77
C GLY A 153 47.90 -39.18 1.59
N LYS A 154 49.08 -39.41 1.00
CA LYS A 154 49.79 -40.68 1.17
C LYS A 154 51.15 -40.40 1.80
N ASP A 155 51.14 -40.27 3.13
CA ASP A 155 52.35 -40.44 3.92
C ASP A 155 52.58 -41.95 4.06
N ASP A 156 53.49 -42.48 3.24
CA ASP A 156 54.14 -43.77 3.48
C ASP A 156 54.99 -43.65 4.75
N SER A 157 54.37 -43.95 5.89
CA SER A 157 55.13 -44.32 7.08
C SER A 157 55.62 -45.76 6.91
N GLY A 158 56.84 -45.88 6.41
CA GLY A 158 57.54 -47.15 6.28
C GLY A 158 57.56 -47.91 7.59
N LYS A 159 56.85 -49.04 7.63
CA LYS A 159 57.11 -50.13 8.56
C LYS A 159 57.95 -51.19 7.84
N ASN A 160 59.27 -51.03 7.91
CA ASN A 160 60.19 -52.15 7.83
C ASN A 160 60.30 -52.75 9.23
N GLU A 161 59.57 -53.84 9.49
CA GLU A 161 59.93 -54.79 10.53
C GLU A 161 60.62 -56.00 9.88
N ARG A 162 61.70 -56.44 10.53
CA ARG A 162 62.61 -57.51 10.14
C ARG A 162 61.95 -58.88 10.20
#